data_AF-A0A6C2U7H4-F1
#
_entry.id   AF-A0A6C2U7H4-F1
#
_cell.length_a   1.000
_cell.length_b   1.000
_cell.length_c   1.000
_cell.angle_alpha   90.00
_cell.angle_beta   90.00
_cell.angle_gamma   90.00
#
_symmetry.space_group_name_H-M   'P 1'
#
loop_
_entity.id
_entity.type
_entity.pdbx_description
1 polymer ?
#
loop_
_entity_poly.entity_id
_entity_poly.type
_entity_poly.pdbx_seq_one_letter_code
_entity_poly.pdbx_strand_id
1 'polypeptide(L)'
;MEVQKKKKRIVNSSAALISIGIHVLLIVLAGGMVALKFYKKRGAGFQVEDEKPKLERRKLQMPVKTEPFIEQMTKPKLQTTSRITANTPQMVNIPEQGEYVKMAPMPTFKGGYTNFVQMDRTLEFNSKYRDVSFGISSVDFFGTRGKAEKVCVVVDASKSMLYDDRGGIESYQMVHDDLREVIGNMRSATLFNVVLFDEDDVALFNQNMVAATPTAKTNVLEWVGGINTNLALVGLSEGQANYTAKRQYEIPMSTTDVTGWLKGFQAAIEQKPEIIFVLSAEWGNITAPELGMSYFLRRDKFEQYQKKRVQYFLEEEDFKEEWDGYVAEFDQLRKISFKMLQLENQAREEAEMQPKVVRDWDEILYDNNIELPIPPLAKDQQKVGIMPIETRYTLDEVLESFFVIVMDNYRNLGFPNINFVMLQGDGATVDSTVKASMMTSEAKFQNLTKMVGGRFRFLKGMPRIDNYLTQSIDDVLDAIAEDDAAMGEL
;
A
#
# COMPACT_ATOMS: atom_id res chain seq x y z
N MET A 1 57.31 -48.06 -23.52
CA MET A 1 57.43 -47.27 -22.28
C MET A 1 58.09 -45.96 -22.65
N GLU A 2 57.32 -44.92 -22.92
CA GLU A 2 57.80 -43.54 -23.09
C GLU A 2 56.68 -42.60 -22.63
N VAL A 3 56.93 -41.86 -21.56
CA VAL A 3 55.97 -40.92 -20.94
C VAL A 3 56.29 -39.52 -21.45
N GLN A 4 55.44 -38.96 -22.31
CA GLN A 4 55.52 -37.54 -22.64
C GLN A 4 54.99 -36.70 -21.47
N LYS A 5 55.90 -36.00 -20.77
CA LYS A 5 55.56 -34.97 -19.78
C LYS A 5 55.00 -33.73 -20.49
N LYS A 6 53.70 -33.46 -20.35
CA LYS A 6 53.10 -32.16 -20.70
C LYS A 6 53.66 -31.05 -19.79
N LYS A 7 54.43 -30.12 -20.36
CA LYS A 7 54.85 -28.86 -19.72
C LYS A 7 53.62 -28.00 -19.42
N LYS A 8 53.29 -27.78 -18.14
CA LYS A 8 52.36 -26.71 -17.73
C LYS A 8 53.00 -25.35 -18.02
N ARG A 9 52.46 -24.63 -19.01
CA ARG A 9 52.75 -23.20 -19.20
C ARG A 9 52.10 -22.43 -18.06
N ILE A 10 52.90 -22.04 -17.07
CA ILE A 10 52.53 -20.97 -16.15
C ILE A 10 52.61 -19.68 -16.98
N VAL A 11 51.45 -19.14 -17.34
CA VAL A 11 51.37 -17.84 -18.01
C VAL A 11 51.70 -16.79 -16.95
N ASN A 12 52.92 -16.27 -17.00
CA ASN A 12 53.32 -15.04 -16.33
C ASN A 12 52.56 -13.86 -16.97
N SER A 13 51.31 -13.66 -16.54
CA SER A 13 50.54 -12.46 -16.84
C SER A 13 50.77 -11.47 -15.70
N SER A 14 51.79 -10.62 -15.85
CA SER A 14 52.03 -9.50 -14.95
C SER A 14 50.77 -8.63 -14.77
N ALA A 15 49.92 -8.54 -15.79
CA ALA A 15 48.65 -7.82 -15.75
C ALA A 15 47.62 -8.43 -14.77
N ALA A 16 47.53 -9.76 -14.68
CA ALA A 16 46.61 -10.42 -13.74
C ALA A 16 47.03 -10.21 -12.28
N LEU A 17 48.34 -10.28 -12.02
CA LEU A 17 48.90 -9.99 -10.68
C LEU A 17 48.71 -8.51 -10.29
N ILE A 18 48.87 -7.58 -11.24
CA ILE A 18 48.61 -6.15 -11.01
C ILE A 18 47.12 -5.91 -10.72
N SER A 19 46.21 -6.55 -11.46
CA SER A 19 44.76 -6.40 -11.24
C SER A 19 44.33 -6.92 -9.87
N ILE A 20 44.85 -8.08 -9.45
CA ILE A 20 44.61 -8.62 -8.11
C ILE A 20 45.19 -7.67 -7.04
N GLY A 21 46.38 -7.12 -7.26
CA GLY A 21 46.98 -6.14 -6.37
C GLY A 21 46.12 -4.88 -6.18
N ILE A 22 45.53 -4.36 -7.25
CA ILE A 22 44.63 -3.19 -7.21
C ILE A 22 43.34 -3.51 -6.44
N HIS A 23 42.74 -4.68 -6.67
CA HIS A 23 41.51 -5.07 -5.97
C HIS A 23 41.75 -5.25 -4.46
N VAL A 24 42.88 -5.88 -4.08
CA VAL A 24 43.25 -6.02 -2.67
C VAL A 24 43.51 -4.65 -2.03
N LEU A 25 44.16 -3.72 -2.75
CA LEU A 25 44.38 -2.36 -2.27
C LEU A 25 43.06 -1.59 -2.04
N LEU A 26 42.10 -1.72 -2.97
CA LEU A 26 40.79 -1.08 -2.85
C LEU A 26 39.98 -1.64 -1.68
N ILE A 27 40.03 -2.96 -1.44
CA ILE A 27 39.37 -3.60 -0.30
C ILE A 27 39.97 -3.11 1.02
N VAL A 28 41.30 -2.97 1.10
CA VAL A 28 41.98 -2.47 2.31
C VAL A 28 41.64 -1.00 2.56
N LEU A 29 41.60 -0.16 1.53
CA LEU A 29 41.24 1.26 1.65
C LEU A 29 39.78 1.45 2.07
N ALA A 30 38.85 0.75 1.42
CA ALA A 30 37.42 0.81 1.74
C ALA A 30 37.14 0.25 3.15
N GLY A 31 37.71 -0.92 3.47
CA GLY A 31 37.61 -1.55 4.79
C GLY A 31 38.21 -0.68 5.90
N GLY A 32 39.37 -0.06 5.64
CA GLY A 32 40.01 0.87 6.57
C GLY A 32 39.17 2.13 6.82
N MET A 33 38.52 2.67 5.80
CA MET A 33 37.64 3.83 5.93
C MET A 33 36.39 3.52 6.77
N VAL A 34 35.79 2.34 6.57
CA VAL A 34 34.66 1.85 7.37
C VAL A 34 35.08 1.61 8.83
N ALA A 35 36.22 0.95 9.05
CA ALA A 35 36.77 0.71 10.39
C ALA A 35 37.05 2.03 11.13
N LEU A 36 37.62 3.03 10.46
CA LEU A 36 37.85 4.35 11.05
C LEU A 36 36.55 5.10 11.36
N LYS A 37 35.51 4.98 10.51
CA LYS A 37 34.18 5.53 10.80
C LYS A 37 33.52 4.86 12.01
N PHE A 38 33.72 3.55 12.19
CA PHE A 38 33.21 2.82 13.34
C PHE A 38 33.98 3.17 14.62
N TYR A 39 35.31 3.27 14.56
CA TYR A 39 36.13 3.55 15.74
C TYR A 39 36.02 5.01 16.23
N LYS A 40 35.72 5.97 15.33
CA LYS A 40 35.49 7.38 15.70
C LYS A 40 34.08 7.69 16.21
N LYS A 41 33.13 6.75 16.20
CA LYS A 41 31.90 6.89 16.98
C LYS A 41 32.26 6.75 18.45
N ARG A 42 32.56 7.88 19.12
CA ARG A 42 32.47 7.96 20.58
C ARG A 42 31.06 7.49 20.94
N GLY A 43 30.96 6.39 21.70
CA GLY A 43 29.70 6.02 22.32
C GLY A 43 29.20 7.23 23.11
N ALA A 44 27.99 7.69 22.82
CA ALA A 44 27.26 8.56 23.73
C ALA A 44 26.87 7.71 24.94
N GLY A 45 27.86 7.42 25.80
CA GLY A 45 27.63 6.92 27.13
C GLY A 45 27.12 8.07 27.96
N PHE A 46 25.97 7.88 28.62
CA PHE A 46 25.56 8.77 29.69
C PHE A 46 26.68 8.76 30.75
N GLN A 47 27.37 9.89 30.92
CA GLN A 47 28.08 10.15 32.17
C GLN A 47 27.01 10.39 33.22
N VAL A 48 26.76 9.37 34.04
CA VAL A 48 26.07 9.58 35.30
C VAL A 48 27.08 10.30 36.18
N GLU A 49 26.82 11.58 36.42
CA GLU A 49 27.57 12.37 37.40
C GLU A 49 27.20 11.81 38.78
N ASP A 50 28.08 10.98 39.34
CA ASP A 50 27.95 10.39 40.68
C ASP A 50 28.24 11.45 41.74
N GLU A 51 27.40 12.47 41.84
CA GLU A 51 27.23 13.24 43.07
C GLU A 51 25.94 14.06 43.00
N LYS A 52 24.84 13.48 43.51
CA LYS A 52 23.64 14.26 43.78
C LYS A 52 23.95 15.24 44.92
N PRO A 53 23.87 16.57 44.73
CA PRO A 53 23.96 17.48 45.86
C PRO A 53 22.81 17.17 46.81
N LYS A 54 23.13 16.83 48.07
CA LYS A 54 22.13 16.66 49.13
C LYS A 54 21.42 17.99 49.34
N LEU A 55 20.28 18.16 48.70
CA LEU A 55 19.37 19.26 48.99
C LEU A 55 18.81 19.04 50.39
N GLU A 56 19.29 19.82 51.36
CA GLU A 56 18.66 19.90 52.66
C GLU A 56 17.23 20.42 52.50
N ARG A 57 16.26 19.69 53.06
CA ARG A 57 14.85 20.10 53.09
C ARG A 57 14.73 21.42 53.85
N ARG A 58 14.69 22.56 53.15
CA ARG A 58 14.18 23.80 53.74
C ARG A 58 12.71 23.61 54.08
N LYS A 59 12.39 23.72 55.36
CA LYS A 59 11.01 23.82 55.83
C LYS A 59 10.41 25.10 55.23
N LEU A 60 9.52 24.94 54.25
CA LEU A 60 8.67 26.00 53.74
C LEU A 60 7.72 26.43 54.87
N GLN A 61 8.09 27.50 55.59
CA GLN A 61 7.11 28.28 56.35
C GLN A 61 6.39 29.16 55.32
N MET A 62 5.24 28.71 54.84
CA MET A 62 4.35 29.58 54.07
C MET A 62 3.55 30.44 55.06
N PRO A 63 3.69 31.77 55.09
CA PRO A 63 2.68 32.61 55.70
C PRO A 63 1.43 32.55 54.81
N VAL A 64 0.37 31.93 55.33
CA VAL A 64 -0.94 31.96 54.70
C VAL A 64 -1.47 33.39 54.79
N LYS A 65 -1.46 34.13 53.68
CA LYS A 65 -2.35 35.27 53.49
C LYS A 65 -3.63 34.75 52.83
N THR A 66 -4.66 34.57 53.64
CA THR A 66 -6.02 34.35 53.15
C THR A 66 -6.58 35.68 52.66
N GLU A 67 -6.51 35.94 51.36
CA GLU A 67 -7.46 36.86 50.70
C GLU A 67 -8.62 36.02 50.14
N PRO A 68 -9.88 36.33 50.48
CA PRO A 68 -11.01 35.51 50.07
C PRO A 68 -11.29 35.66 48.57
N PHE A 69 -11.07 34.58 47.82
CA PHE A 69 -11.36 34.42 46.40
C PHE A 69 -12.86 34.30 46.10
N ILE A 70 -13.72 35.09 46.75
CA ILE A 70 -15.19 34.98 46.63
C ILE A 70 -15.84 36.20 45.91
N GLU A 71 -15.12 37.28 45.61
CA GLU A 71 -15.71 38.45 44.91
C GLU A 71 -15.52 38.51 43.38
N GLN A 72 -14.89 37.52 42.73
CA GLN A 72 -14.72 37.52 41.26
C GLN A 72 -15.62 36.54 40.48
N MET A 73 -16.59 35.89 41.14
CA MET A 73 -17.64 35.15 40.44
C MET A 73 -18.85 36.06 40.15
N THR A 74 -18.74 36.96 39.17
CA THR A 74 -19.93 37.53 38.53
C THR A 74 -20.57 36.48 37.63
N LYS A 75 -21.77 36.02 38.01
CA LYS A 75 -22.63 35.12 37.22
C LYS A 75 -22.85 35.68 35.80
N PRO A 76 -22.83 34.85 34.74
CA PRO A 76 -23.16 35.29 33.39
C PRO A 76 -24.64 35.70 33.31
N LYS A 77 -24.93 36.92 32.84
CA LYS A 77 -26.29 37.33 32.46
C LYS A 77 -26.66 36.63 31.16
N LEU A 78 -27.74 35.85 31.18
CA LEU A 78 -28.46 35.42 29.98
C LEU A 78 -28.98 36.68 29.26
N GLN A 79 -28.34 37.06 28.16
CA GLN A 79 -28.94 37.97 27.19
C GLN A 79 -29.55 37.14 26.07
N THR A 80 -30.88 37.12 26.09
CA THR A 80 -31.77 36.71 25.00
C THR A 80 -31.36 37.32 23.67
N THR A 81 -31.45 36.51 22.61
CA THR A 81 -31.21 36.85 21.21
C THR A 81 -31.96 38.12 20.78
N SER A 82 -31.25 39.25 20.69
CA SER A 82 -31.70 40.40 19.91
C SER A 82 -31.41 40.12 18.44
N ARG A 83 -32.49 40.10 17.63
CA ARG A 83 -32.48 40.10 16.17
C ARG A 83 -31.32 40.94 15.61
N ILE A 84 -30.55 40.35 14.70
CA ILE A 84 -29.57 41.06 13.88
C ILE A 84 -30.36 41.95 12.91
N THR A 85 -30.52 43.22 13.25
CA THR A 85 -30.87 44.26 12.27
C THR A 85 -29.57 44.66 11.57
N ALA A 86 -29.56 44.54 10.24
CA ALA A 86 -28.43 44.91 9.40
C ALA A 86 -28.09 46.39 9.59
N ASN A 87 -26.94 46.68 10.20
CA ASN A 87 -26.33 47.99 10.12
C ASN A 87 -25.47 48.04 8.84
N THR A 88 -25.73 49.06 8.05
CA THR A 88 -25.05 49.42 6.81
C THR A 88 -23.52 49.49 6.98
N PRO A 89 -22.74 49.04 5.99
CA PRO A 89 -21.28 49.12 6.06
C PRO A 89 -20.83 50.58 5.96
N GLN A 90 -20.04 51.03 6.94
CA GLN A 90 -19.28 52.28 6.85
C GLN A 90 -18.25 52.14 5.73
N MET A 91 -18.33 53.04 4.75
CA MET A 91 -17.37 53.12 3.66
C MET A 91 -16.00 53.57 4.17
N VAL A 92 -14.98 52.75 3.91
CA VAL A 92 -13.58 53.16 4.01
C VAL A 92 -13.30 54.09 2.82
N ASN A 93 -12.85 55.31 3.11
CA ASN A 93 -12.46 56.30 2.11
C ASN A 93 -11.22 55.80 1.35
N ILE A 94 -11.42 55.39 0.09
CA ILE A 94 -10.35 55.15 -0.88
C ILE A 94 -10.15 56.45 -1.66
N PRO A 95 -8.93 56.97 -1.84
CA PRO A 95 -8.69 58.16 -2.63
C PRO A 95 -9.14 57.96 -4.08
N GLU A 96 -9.95 58.89 -4.59
CA GLU A 96 -10.42 58.94 -5.96
C GLU A 96 -9.26 59.14 -6.94
N GLN A 97 -9.12 58.24 -7.92
CA GLN A 97 -8.63 58.57 -9.26
C GLN A 97 -8.87 57.40 -10.24
N GLY A 98 -9.68 57.67 -11.28
CA GLY A 98 -9.51 57.06 -12.61
C GLY A 98 -10.44 55.92 -13.02
N GLU A 99 -11.53 56.30 -13.70
CA GLU A 99 -12.22 55.64 -14.82
C GLU A 99 -12.80 54.21 -14.72
N TYR A 100 -14.05 54.16 -15.21
CA TYR A 100 -15.02 53.07 -15.24
C TYR A 100 -14.61 51.87 -16.10
N VAL A 101 -14.84 50.66 -15.58
CA VAL A 101 -15.22 49.50 -16.41
C VAL A 101 -16.51 48.89 -15.83
N LYS A 102 -17.59 49.00 -16.60
CA LYS A 102 -18.89 48.36 -16.32
C LYS A 102 -18.72 46.85 -16.44
N MET A 103 -18.95 46.11 -15.35
CA MET A 103 -19.19 44.67 -15.41
C MET A 103 -20.70 44.39 -15.28
N ALA A 104 -21.19 43.51 -16.15
CA ALA A 104 -22.57 43.09 -16.32
C ALA A 104 -23.21 42.49 -15.04
N PRO A 105 -24.54 42.50 -14.91
CA PRO A 105 -25.21 41.98 -13.71
C PRO A 105 -25.00 40.47 -13.57
N MET A 106 -24.46 40.04 -12.44
CA MET A 106 -24.36 38.63 -12.06
C MET A 106 -25.75 38.02 -11.86
N PRO A 107 -26.02 36.80 -12.38
CA PRO A 107 -27.28 36.11 -12.18
C PRO A 107 -27.41 35.65 -10.72
N THR A 108 -28.56 35.97 -10.13
CA THR A 108 -29.00 35.52 -8.80
C THR A 108 -29.37 34.04 -8.84
N PHE A 109 -28.49 33.16 -8.36
CA PHE A 109 -28.87 31.79 -8.02
C PHE A 109 -29.54 31.75 -6.64
N LYS A 110 -30.88 31.68 -6.66
CA LYS A 110 -31.71 31.16 -5.57
C LYS A 110 -31.94 29.67 -5.83
N GLY A 111 -31.63 28.81 -4.87
CA GLY A 111 -31.98 27.38 -4.92
C GLY A 111 -31.17 26.56 -3.93
N GLY A 112 -31.81 26.03 -2.89
CA GLY A 112 -31.14 25.53 -1.70
C GLY A 112 -30.33 24.25 -1.88
N TYR A 113 -29.14 24.25 -1.26
CA TYR A 113 -28.49 23.09 -0.64
C TYR A 113 -27.74 23.60 0.58
N THR A 114 -28.44 23.66 1.72
CA THR A 114 -27.85 24.02 3.01
C THR A 114 -27.21 22.77 3.60
N ASN A 115 -25.88 22.65 3.45
CA ASN A 115 -24.93 22.06 4.43
C ASN A 115 -23.46 22.00 3.94
N PHE A 116 -23.15 22.42 2.71
CA PHE A 116 -21.77 22.36 2.17
C PHE A 116 -20.96 23.67 2.27
N VAL A 117 -21.54 24.76 2.79
CA VAL A 117 -20.93 26.11 2.74
C VAL A 117 -20.74 26.68 4.15
N GLN A 118 -19.94 26.04 5.00
CA GLN A 118 -19.47 26.68 6.24
C GLN A 118 -18.06 26.29 6.73
N MET A 119 -17.29 25.46 6.01
CA MET A 119 -15.94 25.07 6.45
C MET A 119 -14.77 25.91 5.89
N ASP A 120 -14.99 26.82 4.95
CA ASP A 120 -13.88 27.49 4.22
C ASP A 120 -13.40 28.83 4.81
N ARG A 121 -13.51 29.06 6.13
CA ARG A 121 -13.05 30.34 6.74
C ARG A 121 -12.33 30.24 8.08
N THR A 122 -11.89 29.07 8.52
CA THR A 122 -11.04 28.99 9.72
C THR A 122 -9.58 29.28 9.40
N LEU A 123 -9.23 30.57 9.45
CA LEU A 123 -7.86 31.00 9.76
C LEU A 123 -7.57 30.55 11.19
N GLU A 124 -6.89 29.42 11.37
CA GLU A 124 -6.33 29.04 12.66
C GLU A 124 -5.14 29.95 12.99
N PHE A 125 -5.40 31.00 13.77
CA PHE A 125 -4.34 31.78 14.41
C PHE A 125 -3.92 31.08 15.70
N ASN A 126 -2.79 30.36 15.68
CA ASN A 126 -2.16 29.91 16.91
C ASN A 126 -1.45 31.10 17.58
N SER A 127 -1.89 31.47 18.79
CA SER A 127 -1.43 32.67 19.52
C SER A 127 0.02 32.62 20.00
N LYS A 128 0.76 31.52 19.76
CA LYS A 128 2.18 31.40 20.13
C LYS A 128 3.20 31.49 18.98
N TYR A 129 2.79 31.37 17.72
CA TYR A 129 3.67 31.55 16.57
C TYR A 129 2.89 32.16 15.40
N ARG A 130 3.34 33.30 14.86
CA ARG A 130 2.83 33.93 13.63
C ARG A 130 3.21 33.06 12.42
N ASP A 131 2.58 31.90 12.29
CA ASP A 131 2.68 31.08 11.09
C ASP A 131 1.36 31.20 10.33
N VAL A 132 1.38 31.92 9.21
CA VAL A 132 0.21 32.08 8.33
C VAL A 132 0.39 31.10 7.18
N SER A 133 0.01 29.85 7.40
CA SER A 133 0.09 28.80 6.39
C SER A 133 -1.11 28.88 5.44
N PHE A 134 -0.99 29.68 4.39
CA PHE A 134 -1.92 29.66 3.26
C PHE A 134 -1.68 28.38 2.45
N GLY A 135 -2.71 27.56 2.24
CA GLY A 135 -2.63 26.39 1.34
C GLY A 135 -2.23 25.04 1.94
N ILE A 136 -1.70 25.00 3.17
CA ILE A 136 -1.35 23.74 3.84
C ILE A 136 -2.61 23.06 4.39
N SER A 137 -2.90 21.85 3.94
CA SER A 137 -3.95 21.00 4.51
C SER A 137 -3.42 20.11 5.61
N SER A 138 -4.22 19.92 6.67
CA SER A 138 -4.06 18.78 7.58
C SER A 138 -4.87 17.62 7.01
N VAL A 139 -4.23 16.48 6.77
CA VAL A 139 -4.85 15.28 6.20
C VAL A 139 -4.70 14.13 7.20
N ASP A 140 -5.74 13.32 7.37
CA ASP A 140 -5.77 12.17 8.28
C ASP A 140 -6.38 10.96 7.58
N PHE A 141 -5.53 10.09 7.00
CA PHE A 141 -5.98 8.91 6.25
C PHE A 141 -5.78 7.66 7.11
N PHE A 142 -6.88 7.03 7.50
CA PHE A 142 -6.94 5.94 8.47
C PHE A 142 -6.10 6.23 9.72
N GLY A 143 -6.30 7.40 10.34
CA GLY A 143 -5.56 7.87 11.52
C GLY A 143 -4.09 8.24 11.28
N THR A 144 -3.64 8.22 10.02
CA THR A 144 -2.30 8.65 9.64
C THR A 144 -2.32 10.12 9.24
N ARG A 145 -1.84 10.96 10.17
CA ARG A 145 -1.85 12.43 10.02
C ARG A 145 -0.63 12.99 9.30
N GLY A 146 -0.86 13.97 8.44
CA GLY A 146 0.18 14.77 7.80
C GLY A 146 -0.27 16.20 7.48
N LYS A 147 0.69 17.06 7.12
CA LYS A 147 0.45 18.43 6.65
C LYS A 147 1.21 18.68 5.36
N ALA A 148 0.52 19.12 4.30
CA ALA A 148 1.12 19.33 2.98
C ALA A 148 0.29 20.28 2.10
N GLU A 149 0.94 20.90 1.12
CA GLU A 149 0.30 21.65 0.02
C GLU A 149 0.00 20.74 -1.18
N LYS A 150 0.72 19.62 -1.29
CA LYS A 150 0.55 18.60 -2.36
C LYS A 150 0.37 17.21 -1.78
N VAL A 151 -0.80 16.62 -1.98
CA VAL A 151 -1.20 15.33 -1.40
C VAL A 151 -1.50 14.32 -2.51
N CYS A 152 -0.99 13.10 -2.40
CA CYS A 152 -1.46 12.00 -3.25
C CYS A 152 -1.92 10.82 -2.40
N VAL A 153 -3.06 10.25 -2.76
CA VAL A 153 -3.58 9.04 -2.13
C VAL A 153 -3.53 7.92 -3.18
N VAL A 154 -2.81 6.85 -2.86
CA VAL A 154 -2.65 5.65 -3.68
C VAL A 154 -3.45 4.55 -3.00
N VAL A 155 -4.40 3.97 -3.72
CA VAL A 155 -5.40 3.05 -3.16
C VAL A 155 -5.42 1.78 -3.99
N ASP A 156 -5.34 0.66 -3.31
CA ASP A 156 -5.52 -0.67 -3.88
C ASP A 156 -6.98 -0.88 -4.23
N ALA A 157 -7.26 -1.13 -5.49
CA ALA A 157 -8.59 -1.48 -6.00
C ALA A 157 -8.74 -2.98 -6.24
N SER A 158 -7.67 -3.77 -6.07
CA SER A 158 -7.66 -5.18 -6.44
C SER A 158 -8.61 -6.03 -5.60
N LYS A 159 -8.93 -7.22 -6.12
CA LYS A 159 -9.71 -8.25 -5.43
C LYS A 159 -9.19 -8.56 -4.02
N SER A 160 -7.89 -8.36 -3.79
CA SER A 160 -7.28 -8.59 -2.48
C SER A 160 -7.91 -7.76 -1.36
N MET A 161 -8.41 -6.56 -1.65
CA MET A 161 -9.08 -5.72 -0.67
C MET A 161 -10.44 -6.28 -0.22
N LEU A 162 -11.00 -7.23 -0.96
CA LEU A 162 -12.39 -7.69 -0.84
C LEU A 162 -12.53 -9.11 -0.31
N TYR A 163 -11.43 -9.80 -0.03
CA TYR A 163 -11.50 -11.18 0.45
C TYR A 163 -12.38 -11.31 1.70
N ASP A 164 -13.04 -12.46 1.85
CA ASP A 164 -13.99 -12.70 2.94
C ASP A 164 -13.34 -12.56 4.33
N ASP A 165 -12.04 -12.83 4.46
CA ASP A 165 -11.29 -12.61 5.69
C ASP A 165 -11.14 -11.12 6.04
N ARG A 166 -11.30 -10.21 5.08
CA ARG A 166 -11.30 -8.75 5.27
C ARG A 166 -12.71 -8.15 5.37
N GLY A 167 -13.74 -9.01 5.25
CA GLY A 167 -15.16 -8.66 5.35
C GLY A 167 -15.87 -8.44 4.01
N GLY A 168 -15.33 -9.01 2.92
CA GLY A 168 -16.04 -9.07 1.64
C GLY A 168 -16.04 -7.75 0.86
N ILE A 169 -16.96 -7.63 -0.09
CA ILE A 169 -17.24 -6.44 -0.90
C ILE A 169 -17.59 -5.24 -0.01
N GLU A 170 -18.39 -5.45 1.04
CA GLU A 170 -18.81 -4.36 1.94
C GLU A 170 -17.64 -3.71 2.67
N SER A 171 -16.55 -4.43 2.90
CA SER A 171 -15.36 -3.90 3.58
C SER A 171 -14.74 -2.70 2.84
N TYR A 172 -14.92 -2.63 1.52
CA TYR A 172 -14.39 -1.54 0.70
C TYR A 172 -15.13 -0.20 0.94
N GLN A 173 -16.33 -0.23 1.53
CA GLN A 173 -17.04 0.99 1.93
C GLN A 173 -16.24 1.81 2.94
N MET A 174 -15.48 1.15 3.82
CA MET A 174 -14.57 1.85 4.75
C MET A 174 -13.50 2.66 4.00
N VAL A 175 -13.03 2.16 2.86
CA VAL A 175 -12.07 2.88 1.99
C VAL A 175 -12.73 4.10 1.36
N HIS A 176 -13.96 3.96 0.88
CA HIS A 176 -14.74 5.07 0.33
C HIS A 176 -15.02 6.15 1.37
N ASP A 177 -15.36 5.77 2.60
CA ASP A 177 -15.69 6.68 3.68
C ASP A 177 -14.45 7.46 4.17
N ASP A 178 -13.31 6.78 4.33
CA ASP A 178 -12.07 7.42 4.76
C ASP A 178 -11.50 8.34 3.65
N LEU A 179 -11.57 7.92 2.39
CA LEU A 179 -11.25 8.81 1.25
C LEU A 179 -12.15 10.04 1.22
N ARG A 180 -13.45 9.88 1.49
CA ARG A 180 -14.40 11.00 1.58
C ARG A 180 -14.02 11.96 2.69
N GLU A 181 -13.64 11.45 3.85
CA GLU A 181 -13.17 12.27 4.97
C GLU A 181 -11.88 13.02 4.60
N VAL A 182 -10.88 12.33 4.06
CA VAL A 182 -9.59 12.93 3.71
C VAL A 182 -9.72 13.99 2.64
N ILE A 183 -10.40 13.68 1.53
CA ILE A 183 -10.59 14.62 0.42
C ILE A 183 -11.52 15.76 0.85
N GLY A 184 -12.55 15.46 1.64
CA GLY A 184 -13.47 16.44 2.20
C GLY A 184 -12.75 17.52 3.03
N ASN A 185 -11.80 17.09 3.88
CA ASN A 185 -11.06 17.95 4.79
C ASN A 185 -9.90 18.74 4.15
N MET A 186 -9.53 18.47 2.89
CA MET A 186 -8.51 19.26 2.19
C MET A 186 -8.98 20.70 1.93
N ARG A 187 -8.11 21.68 2.10
CA ARG A 187 -8.35 23.08 1.73
C ARG A 187 -8.37 23.23 0.22
N SER A 188 -9.17 24.14 -0.31
CA SER A 188 -9.32 24.37 -1.76
C SER A 188 -8.02 24.72 -2.49
N ALA A 189 -7.03 25.28 -1.79
CA ALA A 189 -5.72 25.62 -2.33
C ALA A 189 -4.71 24.45 -2.34
N THR A 190 -5.05 23.32 -1.72
CA THR A 190 -4.20 22.12 -1.74
C THR A 190 -4.34 21.43 -3.09
N LEU A 191 -3.20 21.08 -3.69
CA LEU A 191 -3.14 20.25 -4.88
C LEU A 191 -3.22 18.79 -4.46
N PHE A 192 -4.08 18.01 -5.11
CA PHE A 192 -4.26 16.62 -4.79
C PHE A 192 -4.45 15.74 -6.04
N ASN A 193 -4.22 14.45 -5.86
CA ASN A 193 -4.67 13.44 -6.81
C ASN A 193 -4.93 12.10 -6.10
N VAL A 194 -5.75 11.27 -6.71
CA VAL A 194 -6.00 9.89 -6.29
C VAL A 194 -5.51 8.95 -7.39
N VAL A 195 -4.77 7.93 -7.00
CA VAL A 195 -4.25 6.87 -7.86
C VAL A 195 -4.85 5.56 -7.37
N LEU A 196 -5.53 4.85 -8.26
CA LEU A 196 -5.97 3.49 -8.03
C LEU A 196 -4.99 2.53 -8.70
N PHE A 197 -4.68 1.43 -8.05
CA PHE A 197 -3.92 0.35 -8.69
C PHE A 197 -4.64 -0.98 -8.49
N ASP A 198 -4.53 -1.85 -9.48
CA ASP A 198 -5.05 -3.20 -9.48
C ASP A 198 -4.07 -4.09 -10.23
N GLU A 199 -3.25 -4.82 -9.48
CA GLU A 199 -2.13 -5.62 -10.01
C GLU A 199 -1.25 -4.84 -11.01
N ASP A 200 -1.40 -5.08 -12.31
CA ASP A 200 -0.64 -4.42 -13.36
C ASP A 200 -1.24 -3.07 -13.77
N ASP A 201 -2.50 -2.83 -13.50
CA ASP A 201 -3.21 -1.65 -13.97
C ASP A 201 -3.18 -0.52 -12.97
N VAL A 202 -3.05 0.70 -13.49
CA VAL A 202 -3.04 1.93 -12.68
C VAL A 202 -3.91 2.98 -13.35
N ALA A 203 -4.83 3.53 -12.57
CA ALA A 203 -5.71 4.60 -12.99
C ALA A 203 -5.45 5.84 -12.12
N LEU A 204 -5.19 6.97 -12.76
CA LEU A 204 -5.13 8.28 -12.12
C LEU A 204 -6.47 8.99 -12.32
N PHE A 205 -6.99 9.60 -11.25
CA PHE A 205 -8.13 10.49 -11.35
C PHE A 205 -7.87 11.62 -12.35
N ASN A 206 -6.65 12.17 -12.34
CA ASN A 206 -6.18 13.14 -13.31
C ASN A 206 -4.70 12.92 -13.64
N GLN A 207 -4.27 13.28 -14.85
CA GLN A 207 -2.87 13.12 -15.30
C GLN A 207 -1.88 14.03 -14.53
N ASN A 208 -2.39 15.10 -13.93
CA ASN A 208 -1.65 16.01 -13.06
C ASN A 208 -2.48 16.32 -11.81
N MET A 209 -1.81 16.75 -10.73
CA MET A 209 -2.51 17.19 -9.52
C MET A 209 -3.43 18.38 -9.80
N VAL A 210 -4.61 18.34 -9.20
CA VAL A 210 -5.63 19.39 -9.32
C VAL A 210 -5.89 20.04 -7.97
N ALA A 211 -6.34 21.28 -7.98
CA ALA A 211 -6.74 21.95 -6.74
C ALA A 211 -8.00 21.27 -6.15
N ALA A 212 -8.06 21.15 -4.83
CA ALA A 212 -9.17 20.56 -4.08
C ALA A 212 -10.44 21.45 -4.05
N THR A 213 -10.84 21.96 -5.21
CA THR A 213 -12.11 22.68 -5.40
C THR A 213 -13.31 21.77 -5.08
N PRO A 214 -14.46 22.32 -4.68
CA PRO A 214 -15.67 21.52 -4.43
C PRO A 214 -16.02 20.59 -5.60
N THR A 215 -15.93 21.07 -6.84
CA THR A 215 -16.17 20.26 -8.04
C THR A 215 -15.17 19.12 -8.19
N ALA A 216 -13.86 19.39 -8.02
CA ALA A 216 -12.85 18.33 -8.11
C ALA A 216 -13.03 17.26 -7.03
N LYS A 217 -13.42 17.66 -5.82
CA LYS A 217 -13.72 16.75 -4.71
C LYS A 217 -14.95 15.88 -4.99
N THR A 218 -16.01 16.43 -5.55
CA THR A 218 -17.19 15.63 -5.95
C THR A 218 -16.81 14.64 -7.04
N ASN A 219 -16.14 15.09 -8.09
CA ASN A 219 -15.78 14.24 -9.23
C ASN A 219 -14.90 13.05 -8.84
N VAL A 220 -13.93 13.25 -7.94
CA VAL A 220 -13.07 12.14 -7.49
C VAL A 220 -13.82 11.13 -6.62
N LEU A 221 -14.77 11.59 -5.80
CA LEU A 221 -15.57 10.69 -4.96
C LEU A 221 -16.58 9.89 -5.80
N GLU A 222 -17.15 10.49 -6.85
CA GLU A 222 -17.97 9.78 -7.82
C GLU A 222 -17.15 8.77 -8.63
N TRP A 223 -15.93 9.15 -9.02
CA TRP A 223 -15.03 8.27 -9.76
C TRP A 223 -14.61 7.04 -8.96
N VAL A 224 -14.25 7.21 -7.68
CA VAL A 224 -13.91 6.08 -6.81
C VAL A 224 -15.14 5.28 -6.39
N GLY A 225 -16.29 5.95 -6.18
CA GLY A 225 -17.50 5.30 -5.66
C GLY A 225 -18.09 4.19 -6.53
N GLY A 226 -17.69 4.08 -7.79
CA GLY A 226 -18.09 2.99 -8.68
C GLY A 226 -17.26 1.70 -8.55
N ILE A 227 -16.14 1.74 -7.83
CA ILE A 227 -15.18 0.63 -7.71
C ILE A 227 -15.61 -0.34 -6.61
N ASN A 228 -15.47 -1.65 -6.85
CA ASN A 228 -15.71 -2.70 -5.86
C ASN A 228 -17.10 -2.65 -5.22
N THR A 229 -18.13 -2.32 -6.00
CA THR A 229 -19.52 -2.24 -5.51
C THR A 229 -20.28 -3.56 -5.64
N ASN A 230 -19.83 -4.46 -6.51
CA ASN A 230 -20.36 -5.81 -6.73
C ASN A 230 -19.31 -6.67 -7.45
N LEU A 231 -19.56 -7.97 -7.62
CA LEU A 231 -18.63 -8.90 -8.26
C LEU A 231 -18.25 -8.54 -9.71
N ALA A 232 -19.15 -7.90 -10.46
CA ALA A 232 -18.88 -7.50 -11.84
C ALA A 232 -18.02 -6.22 -11.93
N LEU A 233 -17.87 -5.49 -10.82
CA LEU A 233 -17.09 -4.25 -10.71
C LEU A 233 -15.91 -4.41 -9.73
N VAL A 234 -15.41 -5.63 -9.56
CA VAL A 234 -14.20 -5.90 -8.78
C VAL A 234 -12.98 -5.42 -9.57
N GLY A 235 -12.08 -4.71 -8.91
CA GLY A 235 -10.88 -4.19 -9.55
C GLY A 235 -11.13 -2.94 -10.38
N LEU A 236 -10.16 -2.64 -11.24
CA LEU A 236 -10.31 -1.62 -12.28
C LEU A 236 -11.00 -2.23 -13.50
N SER A 237 -12.07 -1.59 -13.97
CA SER A 237 -12.74 -2.03 -15.20
C SER A 237 -11.88 -1.81 -16.44
N GLU A 238 -12.13 -2.60 -17.49
CA GLU A 238 -11.40 -2.50 -18.75
C GLU A 238 -11.41 -1.06 -19.30
N GLY A 239 -10.22 -0.56 -19.66
CA GLY A 239 -10.04 0.80 -20.18
C GLY A 239 -10.02 1.92 -19.12
N GLN A 240 -10.18 1.62 -17.83
CA GLN A 240 -9.96 2.61 -16.76
C GLN A 240 -8.48 2.91 -16.51
N ALA A 241 -7.61 1.93 -16.74
CA ALA A 241 -6.17 2.09 -16.66
C ALA A 241 -5.71 3.19 -17.63
N ASN A 242 -5.11 4.25 -17.09
CA ASN A 242 -4.74 5.45 -17.87
C ASN A 242 -3.34 5.97 -17.53
N TYR A 243 -2.52 5.13 -16.88
CA TYR A 243 -1.15 5.44 -16.53
C TYR A 243 -0.14 4.79 -17.49
N THR A 244 0.79 5.61 -17.96
CA THR A 244 2.04 5.14 -18.56
C THR A 244 3.20 5.88 -17.90
N ALA A 245 4.24 5.15 -17.54
CA ALA A 245 5.44 5.72 -16.94
C ALA A 245 6.00 6.86 -17.82
N LYS A 246 6.20 8.04 -17.22
CA LYS A 246 6.69 9.22 -17.97
C LYS A 246 8.15 9.07 -18.39
N ARG A 247 8.87 8.13 -17.78
CA ARG A 247 10.27 7.83 -18.07
C ARG A 247 10.58 6.36 -17.80
N GLN A 248 11.70 5.94 -18.36
CA GLN A 248 12.34 4.68 -18.00
C GLN A 248 13.26 4.93 -16.81
N TYR A 249 13.23 4.03 -15.83
CA TYR A 249 14.11 4.06 -14.66
C TYR A 249 15.18 2.98 -14.84
N GLU A 250 16.42 3.29 -14.47
CA GLU A 250 17.50 2.30 -14.42
C GLU A 250 17.45 1.59 -13.07
N ILE A 251 16.65 0.53 -12.99
CA ILE A 251 16.35 -0.19 -11.75
C ILE A 251 16.62 -1.69 -11.89
N PRO A 252 16.89 -2.41 -10.77
CA PRO A 252 17.07 -3.86 -10.80
C PRO A 252 15.83 -4.63 -11.28
N MET A 253 14.63 -4.10 -11.00
CA MET A 253 13.37 -4.72 -11.43
C MET A 253 13.11 -4.48 -12.92
N SER A 254 12.58 -5.51 -13.60
CA SER A 254 12.03 -5.34 -14.94
C SER A 254 10.83 -4.40 -14.86
N THR A 255 10.68 -3.52 -15.84
CA THR A 255 9.54 -2.59 -15.90
C THR A 255 8.20 -3.30 -16.03
N THR A 256 8.20 -4.53 -16.56
CA THR A 256 7.01 -5.42 -16.62
C THR A 256 6.65 -6.03 -15.27
N ASP A 257 7.59 -6.04 -14.33
CA ASP A 257 7.44 -6.72 -13.03
C ASP A 257 7.21 -5.69 -11.90
N VAL A 258 7.29 -4.39 -12.21
CA VAL A 258 6.85 -3.29 -11.35
C VAL A 258 5.32 -3.22 -11.38
N THR A 259 4.70 -3.70 -10.30
CA THR A 259 3.27 -3.98 -10.19
C THR A 259 2.73 -3.55 -8.82
N GLY A 260 1.42 -3.65 -8.63
CA GLY A 260 0.70 -3.35 -7.41
C GLY A 260 0.98 -1.95 -6.87
N TRP A 261 1.16 -1.86 -5.55
CA TRP A 261 1.43 -0.60 -4.88
C TRP A 261 2.68 0.11 -5.41
N LEU A 262 3.70 -0.63 -5.88
CA LEU A 262 4.94 -0.02 -6.38
C LEU A 262 4.69 0.73 -7.70
N LYS A 263 3.83 0.19 -8.57
CA LYS A 263 3.41 0.86 -9.82
C LYS A 263 2.49 2.05 -9.54
N GLY A 264 1.52 1.88 -8.63
CA GLY A 264 0.68 2.99 -8.16
C GLY A 264 1.50 4.11 -7.51
N PHE A 265 2.52 3.74 -6.73
CA PHE A 265 3.49 4.66 -6.15
C PHE A 265 4.33 5.37 -7.21
N GLN A 266 4.80 4.67 -8.24
CA GLN A 266 5.50 5.26 -9.38
C GLN A 266 4.63 6.34 -10.07
N ALA A 267 3.34 6.07 -10.26
CA ALA A 267 2.41 7.06 -10.82
C ALA A 267 2.21 8.28 -9.91
N ALA A 268 2.19 8.08 -8.59
CA ALA A 268 2.08 9.16 -7.62
C ALA A 268 3.33 10.05 -7.58
N ILE A 269 4.52 9.45 -7.51
CA ILE A 269 5.76 10.22 -7.36
C ILE A 269 6.13 11.05 -8.58
N GLU A 270 5.72 10.63 -9.79
CA GLU A 270 5.90 11.39 -11.03
C GLU A 270 5.13 12.72 -11.03
N GLN A 271 4.17 12.89 -10.11
CA GLN A 271 3.44 14.13 -9.88
C GLN A 271 4.06 15.00 -8.79
N LYS A 272 5.08 14.49 -8.08
CA LYS A 272 5.84 15.17 -7.02
C LYS A 272 5.00 15.71 -5.85
N PRO A 273 4.16 14.87 -5.19
CA PRO A 273 3.51 15.23 -3.93
C PRO A 273 4.52 15.53 -2.81
N GLU A 274 4.09 16.22 -1.77
CA GLU A 274 4.87 16.32 -0.52
C GLU A 274 4.58 15.14 0.40
N ILE A 275 3.34 14.66 0.37
CA ILE A 275 2.87 13.52 1.14
C ILE A 275 2.13 12.51 0.26
N ILE A 276 2.43 11.24 0.48
CA ILE A 276 1.80 10.10 -0.18
C ILE A 276 1.20 9.21 0.90
N PHE A 277 -0.06 8.82 0.73
CA PHE A 277 -0.69 7.75 1.49
C PHE A 277 -0.87 6.56 0.56
N VAL A 278 -0.42 5.38 0.98
CA VAL A 278 -0.56 4.13 0.23
C VAL A 278 -1.42 3.19 1.06
N LEU A 279 -2.62 2.89 0.58
CA LEU A 279 -3.44 1.80 1.09
C LEU A 279 -3.20 0.56 0.24
N SER A 280 -2.89 -0.57 0.88
CA SER A 280 -2.87 -1.86 0.20
C SER A 280 -3.26 -2.98 1.14
N ALA A 281 -3.70 -4.10 0.56
CA ALA A 281 -3.90 -5.35 1.27
C ALA A 281 -2.64 -6.23 1.25
N GLU A 282 -1.70 -5.97 0.33
CA GLU A 282 -0.56 -6.85 0.06
C GLU A 282 0.75 -6.08 -0.18
N TRP A 283 1.88 -6.78 -0.15
CA TRP A 283 3.19 -6.18 -0.44
C TRP A 283 3.56 -6.20 -1.94
N GLY A 284 2.83 -6.93 -2.75
CA GLY A 284 3.13 -7.20 -4.15
C GLY A 284 2.38 -8.45 -4.59
N ASN A 285 2.58 -8.89 -5.83
CA ASN A 285 2.03 -10.12 -6.40
C ASN A 285 2.40 -11.36 -5.55
N ILE A 286 1.53 -11.81 -4.65
CA ILE A 286 1.79 -13.02 -3.86
C ILE A 286 1.56 -14.25 -4.74
N THR A 287 2.55 -15.14 -4.82
CA THR A 287 2.34 -16.53 -5.25
C THR A 287 2.93 -17.48 -4.22
N ALA A 288 2.09 -18.30 -3.61
CA ALA A 288 2.38 -19.39 -2.67
C ALA A 288 3.55 -19.17 -1.69
N PRO A 289 3.31 -18.47 -0.55
CA PRO A 289 4.28 -18.34 0.54
C PRO A 289 4.82 -19.68 1.03
N GLU A 290 3.97 -20.70 1.06
CA GLU A 290 4.29 -22.07 1.50
C GLU A 290 5.27 -22.79 0.56
N LEU A 291 5.21 -22.48 -0.74
CA LEU A 291 6.13 -22.99 -1.74
C LEU A 291 7.40 -22.11 -1.89
N GLY A 292 7.55 -21.09 -1.04
CA GLY A 292 8.67 -20.14 -1.08
C GLY A 292 8.66 -19.22 -2.30
N MET A 293 7.55 -19.15 -3.03
CA MET A 293 7.33 -18.26 -4.18
C MET A 293 6.87 -16.87 -3.67
N SER A 294 7.06 -15.80 -4.45
CA SER A 294 7.36 -14.45 -3.93
C SER A 294 6.39 -13.34 -4.33
N TYR A 295 6.29 -12.33 -3.47
CA TYR A 295 5.63 -11.03 -3.64
C TYR A 295 6.00 -10.25 -4.91
N PHE A 296 7.25 -10.32 -5.39
CA PHE A 296 7.63 -9.70 -6.65
C PHE A 296 8.30 -10.76 -7.51
N LEU A 297 7.51 -11.30 -8.41
CA LEU A 297 7.89 -12.36 -9.32
C LEU A 297 8.69 -11.80 -10.51
N ARG A 298 9.81 -12.43 -10.83
CA ARG A 298 10.48 -12.27 -12.13
C ARG A 298 9.72 -13.12 -13.13
N ARG A 299 8.77 -12.53 -13.84
CA ARG A 299 7.81 -13.28 -14.68
C ARG A 299 8.53 -14.16 -15.71
N ASP A 300 9.56 -13.63 -16.36
CA ASP A 300 10.37 -14.34 -17.35
C ASP A 300 11.09 -15.56 -16.75
N LYS A 301 11.68 -15.42 -15.57
CA LYS A 301 12.40 -16.48 -14.86
C LYS A 301 11.44 -17.53 -14.32
N PHE A 302 10.29 -17.10 -13.83
CA PHE A 302 9.25 -18.00 -13.36
C PHE A 302 8.70 -18.87 -14.49
N GLU A 303 8.36 -18.27 -15.64
CA GLU A 303 7.92 -19.03 -16.81
C GLU A 303 8.98 -20.02 -17.28
N GLN A 304 10.25 -19.60 -17.33
CA GLN A 304 11.37 -20.48 -17.67
C GLN A 304 11.52 -21.62 -16.67
N TYR A 305 11.40 -21.33 -15.38
CA TYR A 305 11.44 -22.30 -14.30
C TYR A 305 10.34 -23.35 -14.47
N GLN A 306 9.09 -22.92 -14.68
CA GLN A 306 7.97 -23.83 -14.87
C GLN A 306 8.14 -24.72 -16.09
N LYS A 307 8.58 -24.16 -17.23
CA LYS A 307 8.85 -24.92 -18.46
C LYS A 307 9.93 -25.98 -18.24
N LYS A 308 11.06 -25.62 -17.64
CA LYS A 308 12.15 -26.58 -17.35
C LYS A 308 11.75 -27.63 -16.33
N ARG A 309 10.95 -27.25 -15.34
CA ARG A 309 10.44 -28.17 -14.33
C ARG A 309 9.56 -29.24 -14.98
N VAL A 310 8.62 -28.84 -15.83
CA VAL A 310 7.78 -29.76 -16.60
C VAL A 310 8.60 -30.62 -17.56
N GLN A 311 9.62 -30.07 -18.23
CA GLN A 311 10.51 -30.86 -19.09
C GLN A 311 11.26 -31.94 -18.30
N TYR A 312 11.87 -31.58 -17.17
CA TYR A 312 12.54 -32.54 -16.28
C TYR A 312 11.60 -33.67 -15.83
N PHE A 313 10.35 -33.32 -15.54
CA PHE A 313 9.30 -34.26 -15.15
C PHE A 313 8.89 -35.23 -16.26
N LEU A 314 8.87 -34.79 -17.51
CA LEU A 314 8.49 -35.63 -18.65
C LEU A 314 9.64 -36.54 -19.15
N GLU A 315 10.87 -36.37 -18.65
CA GLU A 315 12.02 -37.21 -19.01
C GLU A 315 12.04 -38.57 -18.27
N GLU A 316 11.39 -38.69 -17.11
CA GLU A 316 11.26 -39.93 -16.33
C GLU A 316 9.85 -40.53 -16.53
N GLU A 317 9.76 -41.75 -17.08
CA GLU A 317 8.47 -42.39 -17.43
C GLU A 317 7.54 -42.58 -16.21
N ASP A 318 8.09 -43.00 -15.07
CA ASP A 318 7.36 -43.12 -13.80
C ASP A 318 6.78 -41.76 -13.35
N PHE A 319 7.52 -40.67 -13.56
CA PHE A 319 7.09 -39.35 -13.15
C PHE A 319 6.00 -38.79 -14.07
N LYS A 320 6.00 -39.17 -15.34
CA LYS A 320 4.94 -38.79 -16.28
C LYS A 320 3.59 -39.33 -15.84
N GLU A 321 3.51 -40.59 -15.39
CA GLU A 321 2.25 -41.16 -14.89
C GLU A 321 1.77 -40.44 -13.61
N GLU A 322 2.69 -40.18 -12.67
CA GLU A 322 2.38 -39.38 -11.47
C GLU A 322 1.91 -37.96 -11.81
N TRP A 323 2.53 -37.31 -12.80
CA TRP A 323 2.16 -35.97 -13.26
C TRP A 323 0.80 -35.95 -13.96
N ASP A 324 0.52 -36.92 -14.83
CA ASP A 324 -0.76 -37.03 -15.52
C ASP A 324 -1.90 -37.29 -14.51
N GLY A 325 -1.66 -38.13 -13.50
CA GLY A 325 -2.59 -38.35 -12.38
C GLY A 325 -2.83 -37.08 -11.56
N TYR A 326 -1.76 -36.37 -11.18
CA TYR A 326 -1.84 -35.09 -10.48
C TYR A 326 -2.67 -34.06 -11.27
N VAL A 327 -2.40 -33.91 -12.58
CA VAL A 327 -3.12 -32.95 -13.44
C VAL A 327 -4.60 -33.31 -13.53
N ALA A 328 -4.94 -34.59 -13.69
CA ALA A 328 -6.32 -35.03 -13.75
C ALA A 328 -7.09 -34.73 -12.46
N GLU A 329 -6.49 -35.04 -11.29
CA GLU A 329 -7.09 -34.74 -9.98
C GLU A 329 -7.21 -33.23 -9.76
N PHE A 330 -6.17 -32.46 -10.08
CA PHE A 330 -6.16 -31.01 -9.96
C PHE A 330 -7.24 -30.34 -10.83
N ASP A 331 -7.39 -30.77 -12.08
CA ASP A 331 -8.42 -30.27 -12.99
C ASP A 331 -9.84 -30.65 -12.51
N GLN A 332 -10.02 -31.85 -11.94
CA GLN A 332 -11.28 -32.25 -11.34
C GLN A 332 -11.64 -31.39 -10.14
N LEU A 333 -10.71 -31.20 -9.20
CA LEU A 333 -10.91 -30.35 -8.02
C LEU A 333 -11.17 -28.90 -8.42
N ARG A 334 -10.53 -28.41 -9.47
CA ARG A 334 -10.80 -27.07 -10.01
C ARG A 334 -12.23 -26.92 -10.53
N LYS A 335 -12.77 -27.93 -11.21
CA LYS A 335 -14.18 -27.93 -11.62
C LYS A 335 -15.12 -27.96 -10.42
N ILE A 336 -14.82 -28.84 -9.45
CA ILE A 336 -15.57 -28.94 -8.18
C ILE A 336 -15.57 -27.60 -7.46
N SER A 337 -14.42 -26.91 -7.38
CA SER A 337 -14.32 -25.64 -6.68
C SER A 337 -15.16 -24.53 -7.32
N PHE A 338 -15.20 -24.47 -8.66
CA PHE A 338 -16.05 -23.50 -9.35
C PHE A 338 -17.53 -23.78 -9.08
N LYS A 339 -17.95 -25.05 -9.09
CA LYS A 339 -19.32 -25.42 -8.73
C LYS A 339 -19.61 -25.12 -7.25
N MET A 340 -18.69 -25.41 -6.33
CA MET A 340 -18.83 -25.08 -4.91
C MET A 340 -19.01 -23.59 -4.68
N LEU A 341 -18.21 -22.77 -5.37
CA LEU A 341 -18.31 -21.32 -5.30
C LEU A 341 -19.63 -20.81 -5.89
N GLN A 342 -20.11 -21.43 -6.98
CA GLN A 342 -21.41 -21.11 -7.56
C GLN A 342 -22.55 -21.42 -6.57
N LEU A 343 -22.58 -22.61 -5.99
CA LEU A 343 -23.59 -23.03 -5.01
C LEU A 343 -23.56 -22.15 -3.76
N GLU A 344 -22.36 -21.85 -3.25
CA GLU A 344 -22.15 -20.94 -2.13
C GLU A 344 -22.72 -19.54 -2.42
N ASN A 345 -22.39 -18.98 -3.58
CA ASN A 345 -22.87 -17.65 -3.96
C ASN A 345 -24.38 -17.61 -4.20
N GLN A 346 -24.97 -18.67 -4.76
CA GLN A 346 -26.42 -18.78 -4.90
C GLN A 346 -27.10 -18.82 -3.52
N ALA A 347 -26.60 -19.64 -2.60
CA ALA A 347 -27.16 -19.75 -1.26
C ALA A 347 -26.99 -18.44 -0.45
N ARG A 348 -25.86 -17.75 -0.62
CA ARG A 348 -25.65 -16.40 -0.06
C ARG A 348 -26.62 -15.38 -0.64
N GLU A 349 -26.86 -15.41 -1.95
CA GLU A 349 -27.84 -14.52 -2.59
C GLU A 349 -29.27 -14.77 -2.05
N GLU A 350 -29.68 -16.03 -1.92
CA GLU A 350 -30.97 -16.41 -1.32
C GLU A 350 -31.09 -16.00 0.15
N ALA A 351 -29.98 -15.96 0.87
CA ALA A 351 -29.89 -15.50 2.25
C ALA A 351 -29.69 -13.98 2.40
N GLU A 352 -29.77 -13.20 1.31
CA GLU A 352 -29.51 -11.75 1.28
C GLU A 352 -28.10 -11.37 1.80
N MET A 353 -27.13 -12.27 1.62
CA MET A 353 -25.72 -12.07 1.95
C MET A 353 -24.93 -11.63 0.71
N GLN A 354 -23.85 -10.88 0.93
CA GLN A 354 -22.89 -10.57 -0.13
C GLN A 354 -22.20 -11.84 -0.65
N PRO A 355 -21.89 -11.92 -1.95
CA PRO A 355 -21.24 -13.08 -2.51
C PRO A 355 -19.81 -13.25 -1.98
N LYS A 356 -19.33 -14.49 -1.97
CA LYS A 356 -17.99 -14.87 -1.54
C LYS A 356 -16.94 -14.37 -2.52
N VAL A 357 -15.91 -13.73 -1.99
CA VAL A 357 -14.75 -13.29 -2.77
C VAL A 357 -13.53 -14.09 -2.33
N VAL A 358 -13.09 -15.01 -3.19
CA VAL A 358 -11.95 -15.91 -2.93
C VAL A 358 -10.61 -15.34 -3.42
N ARG A 359 -9.50 -15.69 -2.78
CA ARG A 359 -8.13 -15.38 -3.21
C ARG A 359 -7.79 -16.06 -4.52
N ASP A 360 -7.99 -17.36 -4.54
CA ASP A 360 -7.79 -18.20 -5.71
C ASP A 360 -8.89 -19.28 -5.74
N TRP A 361 -8.97 -20.05 -6.83
CA TRP A 361 -10.04 -21.02 -7.07
C TRP A 361 -10.09 -22.14 -6.01
N ASP A 362 -8.99 -22.40 -5.31
CA ASP A 362 -8.83 -23.48 -4.34
C ASP A 362 -9.24 -23.10 -2.91
N GLU A 363 -9.39 -21.81 -2.58
CA GLU A 363 -9.73 -21.38 -1.21
C GLU A 363 -11.05 -21.98 -0.72
N ILE A 364 -12.04 -22.11 -1.60
CA ILE A 364 -13.33 -22.73 -1.25
C ILE A 364 -13.17 -24.22 -0.90
N LEU A 365 -12.16 -24.91 -1.45
CA LEU A 365 -11.86 -26.30 -1.10
C LEU A 365 -11.29 -26.35 0.31
N TYR A 366 -10.30 -25.51 0.62
CA TYR A 366 -9.72 -25.44 1.96
C TYR A 366 -10.74 -25.08 3.04
N ASP A 367 -11.61 -24.10 2.78
CA ASP A 367 -12.68 -23.72 3.70
C ASP A 367 -13.68 -24.87 3.96
N ASN A 368 -13.79 -25.84 3.03
CA ASN A 368 -14.56 -27.06 3.18
C ASN A 368 -13.72 -28.29 3.61
N ASN A 369 -12.49 -28.07 4.08
CA ASN A 369 -11.54 -29.11 4.52
C ASN A 369 -11.17 -30.12 3.42
N ILE A 370 -11.12 -29.67 2.17
CA ILE A 370 -10.66 -30.47 1.04
C ILE A 370 -9.21 -30.08 0.74
N GLU A 371 -8.31 -31.03 0.84
CA GLU A 371 -6.89 -30.84 0.56
C GLU A 371 -6.61 -30.93 -0.94
N LEU A 372 -5.72 -30.07 -1.43
CA LEU A 372 -5.21 -30.18 -2.80
C LEU A 372 -4.19 -31.31 -2.92
N PRO A 373 -4.10 -31.98 -4.08
CA PRO A 373 -3.01 -32.90 -4.35
C PRO A 373 -1.68 -32.16 -4.29
N ILE A 374 -0.67 -32.80 -3.70
CA ILE A 374 0.66 -32.21 -3.59
C ILE A 374 1.32 -32.28 -4.98
N PRO A 375 1.78 -31.14 -5.55
CA PRO A 375 2.47 -31.17 -6.83
C PRO A 375 3.74 -32.02 -6.69
N PRO A 376 4.00 -32.96 -7.61
CA PRO A 376 5.16 -33.80 -7.49
C PRO A 376 6.42 -32.94 -7.64
N LEU A 377 7.36 -33.10 -6.72
CA LEU A 377 8.55 -32.26 -6.62
C LEU A 377 9.73 -32.92 -7.34
N ALA A 378 10.57 -32.11 -7.98
CA ALA A 378 11.82 -32.59 -8.57
C ALA A 378 12.72 -33.13 -7.46
N LYS A 379 13.04 -34.43 -7.52
CA LYS A 379 13.97 -35.09 -6.57
C LYS A 379 15.30 -34.35 -6.49
N ASP A 380 15.74 -33.76 -7.60
CA ASP A 380 16.91 -32.89 -7.67
C ASP A 380 16.56 -31.56 -8.35
N GLN A 381 16.23 -30.56 -7.54
CA GLN A 381 15.93 -29.20 -8.00
C GLN A 381 17.09 -28.57 -8.80
N GLN A 382 18.33 -29.03 -8.61
CA GLN A 382 19.48 -28.53 -9.35
C GLN A 382 19.45 -28.97 -10.83
N LYS A 383 18.83 -30.12 -11.14
CA LYS A 383 18.67 -30.60 -12.52
C LYS A 383 17.72 -29.75 -13.35
N VAL A 384 16.75 -29.10 -12.71
CA VAL A 384 15.87 -28.11 -13.35
C VAL A 384 16.68 -26.91 -13.84
N GLY A 385 17.85 -26.65 -13.24
CA GLY A 385 18.80 -25.61 -13.69
C GLY A 385 18.36 -24.18 -13.44
N ILE A 386 17.20 -23.97 -12.82
CA ILE A 386 16.76 -22.70 -12.24
C ILE A 386 16.23 -23.01 -10.85
N MET A 387 16.75 -22.32 -9.84
CA MET A 387 16.30 -22.47 -8.47
C MET A 387 15.08 -21.56 -8.21
N PRO A 388 14.12 -21.97 -7.36
CA PRO A 388 12.97 -21.13 -7.01
C PRO A 388 13.33 -19.74 -6.48
N ILE A 389 14.49 -19.61 -5.82
CA ILE A 389 15.00 -18.31 -5.34
C ILE A 389 15.28 -17.32 -6.49
N GLU A 390 15.57 -17.81 -7.70
CA GLU A 390 15.90 -17.00 -8.87
C GLU A 390 14.65 -16.50 -9.61
N THR A 391 13.47 -17.01 -9.28
CA THR A 391 12.20 -16.56 -9.89
C THR A 391 11.65 -15.31 -9.20
N ARG A 392 12.36 -14.76 -8.21
CA ARG A 392 11.89 -13.64 -7.40
C ARG A 392 12.90 -12.51 -7.30
N TYR A 393 12.38 -11.31 -7.09
CA TYR A 393 13.19 -10.20 -6.62
C TYR A 393 13.48 -10.33 -5.14
N THR A 394 14.71 -9.96 -4.76
CA THR A 394 15.09 -9.79 -3.36
C THR A 394 14.49 -8.51 -2.79
N LEU A 395 14.40 -8.41 -1.46
CA LEU A 395 13.96 -7.18 -0.82
C LEU A 395 14.84 -5.99 -1.20
N ASP A 396 16.15 -6.20 -1.28
CA ASP A 396 17.11 -5.14 -1.61
C ASP A 396 16.89 -4.62 -3.04
N GLU A 397 16.62 -5.49 -4.01
CA GLU A 397 16.32 -5.08 -5.39
C GLU A 397 15.00 -4.29 -5.50
N VAL A 398 13.99 -4.66 -4.71
CA VAL A 398 12.71 -3.92 -4.65
C VAL A 398 12.94 -2.55 -4.00
N LEU A 399 13.68 -2.49 -2.90
CA LEU A 399 13.98 -1.24 -2.19
C LEU A 399 14.88 -0.31 -3.02
N GLU A 400 15.86 -0.86 -3.74
CA GLU A 400 16.70 -0.12 -4.68
C GLU A 400 15.85 0.46 -5.82
N SER A 401 14.96 -0.34 -6.41
CA SER A 401 14.04 0.12 -7.44
C SER A 401 13.17 1.27 -6.94
N PHE A 402 12.55 1.09 -5.76
CA PHE A 402 11.80 2.14 -5.09
C PHE A 402 12.63 3.42 -4.87
N PHE A 403 13.86 3.29 -4.37
CA PHE A 403 14.71 4.42 -4.05
C PHE A 403 15.13 5.20 -5.30
N VAL A 404 15.54 4.51 -6.37
CA VAL A 404 15.89 5.13 -7.66
C VAL A 404 14.70 5.88 -8.23
N ILE A 405 13.52 5.24 -8.25
CA ILE A 405 12.26 5.83 -8.72
C ILE A 405 11.99 7.17 -8.00
N VAL A 406 12.14 7.21 -6.67
CA VAL A 406 12.00 8.46 -5.89
C VAL A 406 13.08 9.48 -6.23
N MET A 407 14.35 9.09 -6.18
CA MET A 407 15.48 10.01 -6.33
C MET A 407 15.52 10.67 -7.71
N ASP A 408 15.13 9.95 -8.76
CA ASP A 408 15.07 10.50 -10.12
C ASP A 408 13.99 11.57 -10.29
N ASN A 409 12.92 11.52 -9.49
CA ASN A 409 11.83 12.48 -9.53
C ASN A 409 12.03 13.66 -8.59
N TYR A 410 12.54 13.41 -7.39
CA TYR A 410 12.69 14.44 -6.36
C TYR A 410 14.07 15.11 -6.39
N ARG A 411 15.16 14.39 -6.70
CA ARG A 411 16.54 14.88 -6.71
C ARG A 411 16.85 15.80 -5.51
N ASN A 412 16.76 17.11 -5.72
CA ASN A 412 17.09 18.16 -4.74
C ASN A 412 15.93 18.54 -3.80
N LEU A 413 14.71 18.04 -4.06
CA LEU A 413 13.50 18.36 -3.28
C LEU A 413 13.42 17.59 -1.96
N GLY A 414 14.28 16.59 -1.75
CA GLY A 414 14.22 15.68 -0.61
C GLY A 414 13.17 14.57 -0.79
N PHE A 415 13.13 13.64 0.16
CA PHE A 415 12.21 12.50 0.10
C PHE A 415 10.78 12.96 0.47
N PRO A 416 9.73 12.55 -0.28
CA PRO A 416 8.35 12.80 0.15
C PRO A 416 8.05 12.01 1.42
N ASN A 417 7.08 12.49 2.20
CA ASN A 417 6.57 11.75 3.35
C ASN A 417 5.64 10.63 2.86
N ILE A 418 6.02 9.37 3.08
CA ILE A 418 5.28 8.23 2.53
C ILE A 418 4.70 7.39 3.67
N ASN A 419 3.38 7.39 3.75
CA ASN A 419 2.63 6.69 4.76
C ASN A 419 1.99 5.44 4.16
N PHE A 420 2.14 4.30 4.83
CA PHE A 420 1.56 3.03 4.42
C PHE A 420 0.47 2.62 5.40
N VAL A 421 -0.69 2.28 4.86
CA VAL A 421 -1.81 1.68 5.57
C VAL A 421 -2.02 0.30 4.97
N MET A 422 -1.97 -0.73 5.82
CA MET A 422 -2.13 -2.12 5.40
C MET A 422 -3.46 -2.68 5.90
N LEU A 423 -4.32 -3.15 5.00
CA LEU A 423 -5.57 -3.82 5.36
C LEU A 423 -5.30 -5.28 5.75
N GLN A 424 -5.51 -5.60 7.02
CA GLN A 424 -5.38 -6.97 7.55
C GLN A 424 -6.74 -7.67 7.59
N GLY A 425 -6.74 -8.95 7.20
CA GLY A 425 -7.86 -9.85 7.44
C GLY A 425 -8.02 -10.17 8.93
N ASP A 426 -9.23 -10.55 9.32
CA ASP A 426 -9.54 -11.03 10.66
C ASP A 426 -8.78 -12.33 10.96
N GLY A 427 -8.26 -12.44 12.17
CA GLY A 427 -7.38 -13.53 12.56
C GLY A 427 -5.97 -13.50 11.95
N ALA A 428 -5.60 -12.47 11.17
CA ALA A 428 -4.24 -12.32 10.66
C ALA A 428 -3.24 -12.26 11.82
N THR A 429 -2.37 -13.27 11.90
CA THR A 429 -1.28 -13.30 12.88
C THR A 429 -0.08 -12.55 12.33
N VAL A 430 0.41 -11.58 13.10
CA VAL A 430 1.66 -10.86 12.82
C VAL A 430 2.83 -11.85 12.94
N ASP A 431 3.21 -12.49 11.84
CA ASP A 431 4.38 -13.37 11.82
C ASP A 431 5.66 -12.52 11.80
N SER A 432 6.12 -12.21 13.02
CA SER A 432 7.38 -11.52 13.29
C SER A 432 8.51 -12.49 13.63
N THR A 433 8.34 -13.79 13.36
CA THR A 433 9.35 -14.78 13.73
C THR A 433 10.65 -14.55 12.95
N VAL A 434 11.78 -14.82 13.62
CA VAL A 434 13.14 -14.70 13.07
C VAL A 434 13.38 -15.64 11.86
N LYS A 435 12.46 -16.58 11.60
CA LYS A 435 12.54 -17.54 10.50
C LYS A 435 11.82 -17.09 9.23
N ALA A 436 10.91 -16.11 9.31
CA ALA A 436 10.26 -15.55 8.13
C ALA A 436 11.27 -14.78 7.28
N SER A 437 11.25 -15.00 5.97
CA SER A 437 12.00 -14.14 5.04
C SER A 437 11.61 -12.69 5.28
N MET A 438 12.55 -11.74 5.19
CA MET A 438 12.21 -10.31 5.27
C MET A 438 11.19 -9.90 4.20
N MET A 439 11.08 -10.66 3.10
CA MET A 439 10.02 -10.48 2.11
C MET A 439 8.65 -10.91 2.65
N THR A 440 8.57 -11.95 3.48
CA THR A 440 7.30 -12.43 4.07
C THR A 440 6.91 -11.69 5.34
N SER A 441 7.89 -11.21 6.10
CA SER A 441 7.66 -10.47 7.34
C SER A 441 6.99 -9.12 7.10
N GLU A 442 6.06 -8.73 7.97
CA GLU A 442 5.47 -7.38 7.97
C GLU A 442 6.47 -6.29 8.42
N ALA A 443 7.60 -6.69 9.02
CA ALA A 443 8.67 -5.77 9.44
C ALA A 443 9.25 -4.95 8.28
N LYS A 444 9.14 -5.44 7.03
CA LYS A 444 9.57 -4.72 5.82
C LYS A 444 8.85 -3.39 5.63
N PHE A 445 7.55 -3.32 5.90
CA PHE A 445 6.77 -2.08 5.78
C PHE A 445 7.18 -1.06 6.83
N GLN A 446 7.39 -1.52 8.06
CA GLN A 446 7.88 -0.68 9.14
C GLN A 446 9.28 -0.13 8.84
N ASN A 447 10.15 -0.95 8.25
CA ASN A 447 11.48 -0.52 7.87
C ASN A 447 11.43 0.48 6.70
N LEU A 448 10.63 0.20 5.67
CA LEU A 448 10.43 1.10 4.54
C LEU A 448 9.94 2.48 5.00
N THR A 449 8.88 2.52 5.79
CA THR A 449 8.32 3.79 6.31
C THR A 449 9.29 4.55 7.20
N LYS A 450 10.06 3.86 8.06
CA LYS A 450 11.11 4.48 8.87
C LYS A 450 12.21 5.11 8.03
N MET A 451 12.61 4.48 6.91
CA MET A 451 13.64 5.02 6.02
C MET A 451 13.23 6.33 5.35
N VAL A 452 11.94 6.53 5.12
CA VAL A 452 11.38 7.67 4.38
C VAL A 452 10.67 8.69 5.27
N GLY A 453 10.82 8.58 6.60
CA GLY A 453 10.23 9.51 7.57
C GLY A 453 8.70 9.47 7.62
N GLY A 454 8.10 8.36 7.17
CA GLY A 454 6.66 8.15 7.15
C GLY A 454 6.15 7.30 8.30
N ARG A 455 4.90 6.88 8.20
CA ARG A 455 4.24 6.02 9.19
C ARG A 455 3.69 4.76 8.54
N PHE A 456 3.75 3.67 9.28
CA PHE A 456 3.10 2.41 8.93
C PHE A 456 1.99 2.12 9.93
N ARG A 457 0.81 1.73 9.43
CA ARG A 457 -0.31 1.34 10.27
C ARG A 457 -1.05 0.15 9.67
N PHE A 458 -1.53 -0.72 10.55
CA PHE A 458 -2.54 -1.71 10.20
C PHE A 458 -3.94 -1.14 10.35
N LEU A 459 -4.74 -1.35 9.32
CA LEU A 459 -6.18 -1.18 9.35
C LEU A 459 -6.78 -2.57 9.56
N LYS A 460 -7.52 -2.73 10.66
CA LYS A 460 -8.26 -3.95 10.90
C LYS A 460 -9.44 -3.99 9.92
N GLY A 461 -9.53 -5.04 9.11
CA GLY A 461 -10.68 -5.28 8.24
C GLY A 461 -11.98 -5.53 9.02
N MET A 462 -13.07 -5.67 8.28
CA MET A 462 -14.33 -6.12 8.84
C MET A 462 -14.23 -7.60 9.24
N PRO A 463 -15.14 -8.09 10.12
CA PRO A 463 -15.12 -9.49 10.54
C PRO A 463 -15.16 -10.44 9.33
N ARG A 464 -14.48 -11.59 9.47
CA ARG A 464 -14.50 -12.64 8.45
C ARG A 464 -15.94 -13.10 8.17
N ILE A 465 -16.24 -13.34 6.90
CA ILE A 465 -17.48 -13.96 6.47
C ILE A 465 -17.21 -15.44 6.20
N ASP A 466 -17.80 -16.31 7.02
CA ASP A 466 -17.66 -17.75 6.84
C ASP A 466 -18.54 -18.27 5.70
N ASN A 467 -18.24 -19.48 5.21
CA ASN A 467 -19.12 -20.14 4.25
C ASN A 467 -20.50 -20.36 4.86
N TYR A 468 -21.53 -20.09 4.05
CA TYR A 468 -22.91 -20.35 4.39
C TYR A 468 -23.22 -21.84 4.23
N LEU A 469 -22.67 -22.48 3.20
CA LEU A 469 -22.78 -23.91 2.98
C LEU A 469 -21.55 -24.65 3.52
N THR A 470 -21.79 -25.83 4.09
CA THR A 470 -20.77 -26.86 4.26
C THR A 470 -20.97 -27.88 3.15
N GLN A 471 -20.00 -27.99 2.24
CA GLN A 471 -20.12 -28.76 1.01
C GLN A 471 -19.14 -29.93 1.02
N SER A 472 -19.59 -31.12 0.62
CA SER A 472 -18.71 -32.27 0.37
C SER A 472 -18.43 -32.44 -1.13
N ILE A 473 -17.36 -33.14 -1.47
CA ILE A 473 -17.03 -33.44 -2.88
C ILE A 473 -18.16 -34.23 -3.55
N ASP A 474 -18.71 -35.22 -2.84
CA ASP A 474 -19.74 -36.12 -3.38
C ASP A 474 -21.01 -35.34 -3.74
N ASP A 475 -21.47 -34.47 -2.84
CA ASP A 475 -22.67 -33.64 -3.07
C ASP A 475 -22.51 -32.72 -4.29
N VAL A 476 -21.30 -32.18 -4.50
CA VAL A 476 -21.02 -31.30 -5.62
C VAL A 476 -20.86 -32.06 -6.93
N LEU A 477 -20.29 -33.26 -6.90
CA LEU A 477 -20.22 -34.13 -8.08
C LEU A 477 -21.62 -34.55 -8.56
N ASP A 478 -22.53 -34.86 -7.64
CA ASP A 478 -23.92 -35.13 -7.97
C ASP A 478 -24.57 -33.90 -8.64
N ALA A 479 -24.37 -32.70 -8.09
CA ALA A 479 -24.87 -31.46 -8.68
C ALA A 479 -24.27 -31.15 -10.07
N ILE A 480 -23.01 -31.50 -10.34
CA ILE A 480 -22.40 -31.38 -11.67
C ILE A 480 -23.05 -32.36 -12.65
N ALA A 481 -23.26 -33.61 -12.22
CA ALA A 481 -23.88 -34.63 -13.06
C ALA A 481 -25.34 -34.28 -13.43
N GLU A 482 -26.09 -33.67 -12.52
CA GLU A 482 -27.43 -33.16 -12.77
C GLU A 482 -27.43 -32.04 -13.83
N ASP A 483 -26.51 -31.08 -13.73
CA ASP A 483 -26.36 -30.00 -14.72
C ASP A 483 -26.02 -30.55 -16.12
N ASP A 484 -25.08 -31.51 -16.19
CA ASP A 484 -24.66 -32.13 -17.44
C ASP A 484 -25.80 -32.93 -18.09
N ALA A 485 -26.61 -33.62 -17.28
CA ALA A 485 -27.81 -34.30 -17.76
C ALA A 485 -28.86 -33.33 -18.29
N ALA A 486 -29.08 -32.20 -17.61
CA ALA A 486 -30.02 -31.17 -18.04
C ALA A 486 -29.59 -30.46 -19.34
N MET A 487 -28.29 -30.27 -19.56
CA MET A 487 -27.76 -29.71 -20.82
C MET A 487 -27.78 -30.70 -21.99
N GLY A 488 -27.76 -32.01 -21.74
CA GLY A 488 -27.87 -33.03 -22.79
C GLY A 488 -29.29 -33.25 -23.33
N GLU A 489 -30.31 -32.72 -22.65
CA GLU A 489 -31.72 -32.79 -23.05
C GLU A 489 -32.22 -31.54 -23.81
N LEU A 490 -31.39 -30.49 -23.91
CA LEU A 490 -31.62 -29.27 -24.71
C LEU A 490 -30.93 -29.37 -26.08
#